data_AF-A0A8T4XFR4-F1
#
_entry.id   AF-A0A8T4XFR4-F1
#
_cell.length_a   1.000
_cell.length_b   1.000
_cell.length_c   1.000
_cell.angle_alpha   90.00
_cell.angle_beta   90.00
_cell.angle_gamma   90.00
#
_symmetry.space_group_name_H-M   'P 1'
#
loop_
_entity.id
_entity.type
_entity.pdbx_description
1 polymer ?
#
loop_
_entity_poly.entity_id
_entity_poly.type
_entity_poly.pdbx_seq_one_letter_code
_entity_poly.pdbx_strand_id
1 'polypeptide(L)'
;MMRARQALKKRVSSIEPTVRVGKKGITEAQIKEILKQLEARRTVKVKVLKSALVGETVEDIAQRISSETGSRVIQIIGRTFTLYKPRERRGRA
;
A
#
# COMPACT_ATOMS: atom_id res chain seq x y z
N MET A 1 -10.14 16.64 -12.61
CA MET A 1 -9.56 15.90 -11.46
C MET A 1 -8.63 14.71 -11.85
N MET A 2 -8.05 14.62 -13.06
CA MET A 2 -7.17 13.50 -13.45
C MET A 2 -5.65 13.71 -13.21
N ARG A 3 -5.17 14.97 -13.15
CA ARG A 3 -3.73 15.28 -13.13
C ARG A 3 -3.00 14.82 -11.85
N ALA A 4 -3.62 14.93 -10.69
CA ALA A 4 -2.99 14.57 -9.41
C ALA A 4 -2.70 13.06 -9.30
N ARG A 5 -3.63 12.20 -9.74
CA ARG A 5 -3.44 10.74 -9.72
C ARG A 5 -2.32 10.30 -10.67
N GLN A 6 -2.23 10.90 -11.85
CA GLN A 6 -1.23 10.53 -12.86
C GLN A 6 0.20 10.94 -12.44
N ALA A 7 0.34 12.14 -11.85
CA ALA A 7 1.62 12.59 -11.27
C ALA A 7 2.07 11.69 -10.10
N LEU A 8 1.13 11.27 -9.24
CA LEU A 8 1.41 10.32 -8.16
C LEU A 8 1.87 8.97 -8.72
N LYS A 9 1.18 8.42 -9.72
CA LYS A 9 1.55 7.14 -10.38
C LYS A 9 2.99 7.16 -10.91
N LYS A 10 3.40 8.25 -11.58
CA LYS A 10 4.79 8.41 -12.07
C LYS A 10 5.80 8.44 -10.93
N ARG A 11 5.46 9.10 -9.81
CA ARG A 11 6.34 9.18 -8.63
C ARG A 11 6.46 7.84 -7.89
N VAL A 12 5.39 7.04 -7.86
CA VAL A 12 5.39 5.76 -7.15
C VAL A 12 5.91 4.59 -7.99
N SER A 13 5.99 4.70 -9.32
CA SER A 13 6.56 3.62 -10.15
C SER A 13 8.03 3.38 -9.82
N SER A 14 8.81 4.45 -9.59
CA SER A 14 10.23 4.42 -9.22
C SER A 14 10.50 4.01 -7.76
N ILE A 15 9.47 3.88 -6.93
CA ILE A 15 9.65 3.46 -5.53
C ILE A 15 9.87 1.94 -5.50
N GLU A 16 10.85 1.50 -4.73
CA GLU A 16 11.06 0.08 -4.46
C GLU A 16 10.10 -0.43 -3.37
N PRO A 17 9.60 -1.67 -3.48
CA PRO A 17 8.75 -2.25 -2.45
C PRO A 17 9.53 -2.45 -1.16
N THR A 18 9.12 -1.75 -0.11
CA THR A 18 9.72 -1.83 1.23
C THR A 18 9.17 -3.00 2.04
N VAL A 19 7.93 -3.42 1.76
CA VAL A 19 7.27 -4.53 2.47
C VAL A 19 6.99 -5.68 1.52
N ARG A 20 7.21 -6.92 1.99
CA ARG A 20 7.00 -8.15 1.24
C ARG A 20 6.04 -9.09 1.96
N VAL A 21 4.91 -9.44 1.34
CA VAL A 21 3.90 -10.37 1.88
C VAL A 21 4.20 -11.79 1.40
N GLY A 22 4.36 -12.73 2.32
CA GLY A 22 4.76 -14.12 2.06
C GLY A 22 3.66 -15.14 2.34
N LYS A 23 4.03 -16.42 2.46
CA LYS A 23 3.10 -17.57 2.62
C LYS A 23 2.12 -17.44 3.80
N LYS A 24 2.52 -16.72 4.87
CA LYS A 24 1.68 -16.48 6.05
C LYS A 24 0.67 -15.33 5.86
N GLY A 25 0.57 -14.76 4.66
CA GLY A 25 -0.19 -13.55 4.41
C GLY A 25 0.45 -12.32 5.05
N ILE A 26 -0.35 -11.27 5.20
CA ILE A 26 0.04 -10.03 5.90
C ILE A 26 -0.01 -10.30 7.41
N THR A 27 1.06 -9.94 8.14
CA THR A 27 1.09 -10.04 9.61
C THR A 27 0.87 -8.68 10.25
N GLU A 28 0.40 -8.66 11.50
CA GLU A 28 0.21 -7.41 12.26
C GLU A 28 1.49 -6.57 12.35
N ALA A 29 2.66 -7.20 12.47
CA ALA A 29 3.95 -6.52 12.46
C ALA A 29 4.17 -5.78 11.14
N GLN A 30 3.82 -6.40 10.01
CA GLN A 30 3.89 -5.77 8.69
C GLN A 30 2.87 -4.65 8.56
N ILE A 31 1.65 -4.79 9.10
CA ILE A 31 0.64 -3.74 9.09
C ILE A 31 1.11 -2.51 9.88
N LYS A 32 1.66 -2.72 11.09
CA LYS A 32 2.26 -1.65 11.90
C LYS A 32 3.42 -0.95 11.18
N GLU A 33 4.25 -1.71 10.49
CA GLU A 33 5.33 -1.15 9.70
C GLU A 33 4.81 -0.34 8.49
N ILE A 34 3.81 -0.87 7.76
CA ILE A 34 3.15 -0.14 6.67
C ILE A 34 2.54 1.16 7.22
N LEU A 35 1.86 1.14 8.37
CA LEU A 35 1.32 2.33 9.03
C LEU A 35 2.41 3.35 9.31
N LYS A 36 3.51 2.95 9.96
CA LYS A 36 4.63 3.84 10.28
C LYS A 36 5.25 4.46 9.02
N GLN A 37 5.41 3.68 7.96
CA GLN A 37 5.93 4.17 6.69
C GLN A 37 4.93 5.09 5.97
N LEU A 38 3.63 4.81 6.05
CA LEU A 38 2.57 5.67 5.54
C LEU A 38 2.52 7.00 6.31
N GLU A 39 2.77 7.01 7.62
CA GLU A 39 2.85 8.27 8.38
C GLU A 39 4.08 9.09 7.98
N ALA A 40 5.24 8.45 7.80
CA ALA A 40 6.49 9.12 7.46
C ALA A 40 6.54 9.62 6.00
N ARG A 41 6.14 8.77 5.04
CA ARG A 41 6.33 9.01 3.59
C ARG A 41 5.02 9.22 2.84
N ARG A 42 3.86 8.95 3.45
CA ARG A 42 2.51 9.00 2.86
C ARG A 42 2.23 8.00 1.74
N THR A 43 3.26 7.36 1.20
CA THR A 43 3.18 6.33 0.18
C THR A 43 4.01 5.13 0.56
N VAL A 44 3.48 3.92 0.37
CA VAL A 44 4.19 2.66 0.59
C VAL A 44 3.92 1.73 -0.59
N LYS A 45 4.97 1.07 -1.07
CA LYS A 45 4.85 0.03 -2.09
C LYS A 45 5.08 -1.33 -1.44
N VAL A 46 4.15 -2.24 -1.68
CA VAL A 46 4.15 -3.58 -1.10
C VAL A 46 4.25 -4.59 -2.23
N LYS A 47 5.09 -5.60 -2.04
CA LYS A 47 5.25 -6.72 -2.96
C LYS A 47 4.64 -7.98 -2.38
N VAL A 48 3.77 -8.62 -3.14
CA VAL A 48 3.18 -9.90 -2.81
C VAL A 48 4.01 -11.02 -3.45
N LEU A 49 4.43 -11.97 -2.63
CA LEU A 49 5.14 -13.15 -3.10
C LEU A 49 4.13 -14.18 -3.65
N LYS A 50 4.56 -15.00 -4.61
CA LYS A 50 3.69 -16.04 -5.21
C LYS A 50 3.12 -16.98 -4.15
N SER A 51 3.86 -17.22 -3.06
CA SER A 51 3.43 -18.04 -1.94
C SER A 51 2.27 -17.45 -1.13
N ALA A 52 2.06 -16.13 -1.18
CA ALA A 52 0.94 -15.45 -0.54
C ALA A 52 -0.34 -15.47 -1.38
N LEU A 53 -0.22 -15.75 -2.68
CA LEU A 53 -1.34 -15.76 -3.63
C LEU A 53 -2.04 -17.12 -3.72
N VAL A 54 -1.79 -18.01 -2.76
CA VAL A 54 -2.43 -19.32 -2.71
C VAL A 54 -3.81 -19.13 -2.08
N GLY A 55 -4.82 -18.88 -2.92
CA GLY A 55 -6.21 -18.68 -2.50
C GLY A 55 -6.64 -17.21 -2.33
N GLU A 56 -5.76 -16.24 -2.54
CA GLU A 56 -6.06 -14.81 -2.50
C GLU A 56 -5.46 -14.08 -3.71
N THR A 57 -6.11 -13.02 -4.19
CA THR A 57 -5.56 -12.15 -5.23
C THR A 57 -4.73 -11.01 -4.65
N VAL A 58 -3.93 -10.34 -5.51
CA VAL A 58 -3.21 -9.13 -5.10
C VAL A 58 -4.20 -8.03 -4.74
N GLU A 59 -5.33 -7.94 -5.45
CA GLU A 59 -6.42 -7.02 -5.15
C GLU A 59 -6.99 -7.24 -3.74
N ASP A 60 -7.31 -8.48 -3.37
CA ASP A 60 -7.87 -8.83 -2.06
C ASP A 60 -6.94 -8.40 -0.92
N ILE A 61 -5.66 -8.76 -1.05
CA ILE A 61 -4.62 -8.39 -0.07
C ILE A 61 -4.48 -6.87 0.01
N ALA A 62 -4.44 -6.18 -1.14
CA ALA A 62 -4.33 -4.73 -1.18
C ALA A 62 -5.54 -4.04 -0.54
N GLN A 63 -6.76 -4.54 -0.80
CA GLN A 63 -7.99 -4.03 -0.19
C GLN A 63 -7.96 -4.21 1.32
N ARG A 64 -7.67 -5.41 1.80
CA ARG A 64 -7.58 -5.73 3.24
C ARG A 64 -6.63 -4.79 3.96
N ILE A 65 -5.42 -4.64 3.44
CA ILE A 65 -4.40 -3.75 4.03
C ILE A 65 -4.86 -2.29 3.95
N SER A 66 -5.48 -1.87 2.85
CA SER A 66 -5.96 -0.50 2.70
C SER A 66 -7.04 -0.16 3.74
N SER A 67 -7.95 -1.11 4.01
CA SER A 67 -8.99 -0.99 5.04
C SER A 67 -8.38 -0.93 6.44
N GLU A 68 -7.47 -1.84 6.77
CA GLU A 68 -6.82 -1.86 8.10
C GLU A 68 -5.95 -0.64 8.36
N THR A 69 -5.31 -0.08 7.33
CA THR A 69 -4.40 1.07 7.47
C THR A 69 -5.09 2.43 7.29
N GLY A 70 -6.36 2.43 6.87
CA GLY A 70 -7.08 3.64 6.46
C GLY A 70 -6.41 4.35 5.29
N SER A 71 -5.84 3.58 4.35
CA SER A 71 -5.13 4.11 3.18
C SER A 71 -5.87 3.79 1.88
N ARG A 72 -5.40 4.34 0.77
CA ARG A 72 -6.01 4.14 -0.55
C ARG A 72 -5.03 3.45 -1.49
N VAL A 73 -5.50 2.43 -2.19
CA VAL A 73 -4.73 1.81 -3.28
C VAL A 73 -4.68 2.77 -4.48
N ILE A 74 -3.47 3.15 -4.91
CA ILE A 74 -3.25 4.06 -6.05
C ILE A 74 -3.12 3.27 -7.36
N GLN A 75 -2.42 2.14 -7.30
CA GLN A 75 -2.17 1.28 -8.43
C GLN A 75 -1.77 -0.11 -7.96
N ILE A 76 -2.12 -1.09 -8.78
CA ILE A 76 -1.67 -2.48 -8.69
C ILE A 76 -0.96 -2.78 -10.01
N ILE A 77 0.27 -3.26 -9.92
CA ILE A 77 1.13 -3.60 -11.06
C ILE A 77 1.71 -4.99 -10.79
N GLY A 78 1.21 -5.99 -11.53
CA GLY A 78 1.56 -7.38 -11.35
C GLY A 78 1.36 -7.82 -9.90
N ARG A 79 2.44 -8.24 -9.24
CA ARG A 79 2.42 -8.69 -7.83
C ARG A 79 2.81 -7.59 -6.84
N THR A 80 2.71 -6.33 -7.23
CA THR A 80 3.02 -5.19 -6.36
C THR A 80 1.89 -4.20 -6.37
N PHE A 81 1.62 -3.59 -5.23
CA PHE A 81 0.62 -2.52 -5.13
C PHE A 81 1.17 -1.35 -4.33
N THR A 82 0.59 -0.18 -4.56
CA THR A 82 0.98 1.05 -3.89
C THR A 82 -0.18 1.61 -3.08
N LEU A 83 0.08 1.86 -1.82
CA LEU A 83 -0.84 2.54 -0.89
C LEU A 83 -0.45 4.00 -0.74
N TYR A 84 -1.46 4.85 -0.60
CA TYR A 84 -1.31 6.26 -0.27
C TYR A 84 -2.28 6.63 0.83
N LYS A 85 -1.76 7.27 1.89
CA LYS A 85 -2.58 7.84 2.95
C LYS A 85 -2.67 9.35 2.72
N PRO A 86 -3.85 9.89 2.34
CA PRO A 86 -4.02 11.33 2.28
C PRO A 86 -3.78 11.90 3.67
N ARG A 87 -3.14 13.08 3.72
CA ARG A 87 -2.94 13.79 4.99
C ARG A 87 -4.33 14.12 5.51
N GLU A 88 -4.75 13.46 6.59
CA GLU A 88 -5.88 13.93 7.36
C GLU A 88 -5.54 15.36 7.74
N ARG A 89 -6.38 16.31 7.30
CA ARG A 89 -6.24 17.71 7.65
C ARG A 89 -6.54 17.74 9.14
N ARG A 90 -5.51 17.48 9.94
CA ARG A 90 -5.55 17.51 11.40
C ARG A 90 -6.20 18.85 11.71
N GLY A 91 -7.46 18.79 12.13
CA GLY A 91 -8.24 19.96 12.46
C GLY A 91 -7.37 20.77 13.41
N ARG A 92 -7.12 22.02 13.03
CA ARG A 92 -6.77 23.03 14.04
C ARG A 92 -8.03 23.11 14.90
N ALA A 93 -8.01 22.40 16.03
CA ALA A 93 -8.80 22.76 17.19
C ALA A 93 -7.95 23.76 17.98
#